data_AF-A0A940ABI0-F1
#
_entry.id   AF-A0A940ABI0-F1
#
_cell.length_a   1.000
_cell.length_b   1.000
_cell.length_c   1.000
_cell.angle_alpha   90.00
_cell.angle_beta   90.00
_cell.angle_gamma   90.00
#
_symmetry.space_group_name_H-M   'P 1'
#
loop_
_entity.id
_entity.type
_entity.pdbx_description
1 polymer ?
#
loop_
_entity_poly.entity_id
_entity_poly.type
_entity_poly.pdbx_seq_one_letter_code
_entity_poly.pdbx_strand_id
1 'polypeptide(L)'
;MEATIVRQPASFRLRTDLLEGLKRNAARENRSLNNYVESVLLDIVYNEPNETTKAAIEEAMSGKNKNKVYTDVDEMINDILNEGE
;
A
#
# COMPACT_ATOMS: atom_id res chain seq x y z
N MET A 1 19.02 15.55 5.67
CA MET A 1 18.41 16.76 5.11
C MET A 1 17.05 16.34 4.57
N GLU A 2 15.96 16.73 5.22
CA GLU A 2 14.61 16.52 4.66
C GLU A 2 14.54 17.33 3.37
N ALA A 3 14.45 16.64 2.23
CA ALA A 3 14.21 17.30 0.96
C ALA A 3 12.82 17.94 1.02
N THR A 4 12.75 19.26 1.02
CA THR A 4 11.49 19.99 0.97
C THR A 4 10.70 19.55 -0.27
N ILE A 5 9.55 18.90 -0.07
CA ILE A 5 8.70 18.44 -1.18
C ILE A 5 8.16 19.67 -1.92
N VAL A 6 8.59 19.84 -3.16
CA VAL A 6 8.12 20.91 -4.04
C VAL A 6 6.75 20.51 -4.59
N ARG A 7 5.73 21.34 -4.35
CA ARG A 7 4.37 21.13 -4.85
C ARG A 7 4.08 22.07 -6.01
N GLN A 8 3.57 21.53 -7.11
CA GLN A 8 3.11 22.30 -8.27
C GLN A 8 1.58 22.22 -8.37
N PRO A 9 0.88 23.34 -8.67
CA PRO A 9 -0.57 23.31 -8.82
C PRO A 9 -0.96 22.58 -10.11
N ALA A 10 -1.90 21.64 -9.99
CA ALA A 10 -2.53 20.94 -11.11
C ALA A 10 -4.05 21.13 -11.06
N SER A 11 -4.68 21.32 -12.22
CA SER A 11 -6.13 21.50 -12.32
C SER A 11 -6.76 20.31 -13.05
N PHE A 12 -7.70 19.63 -12.38
CA PHE A 12 -8.43 18.50 -12.92
C PHE A 12 -9.91 18.85 -13.09
N ARG A 13 -10.50 18.43 -14.21
CA ARG A 13 -11.96 18.40 -14.36
C ARG A 13 -12.45 17.01 -13.96
N LEU A 14 -13.04 16.92 -12.77
CA LEU A 14 -13.63 15.69 -12.25
C LEU A 14 -15.14 15.71 -12.40
N ARG A 15 -15.76 14.53 -12.47
CA ARG A 15 -17.22 14.42 -12.38
C ARG A 15 -17.71 14.96 -11.04
N THR A 16 -18.90 15.54 -11.03
CA THR A 16 -19.50 16.17 -9.84
C THR A 16 -19.67 15.17 -8.69
N ASP A 17 -20.16 13.97 -8.99
CA ASP A 17 -20.38 12.90 -8.01
C ASP A 17 -19.07 12.40 -7.38
N LEU A 18 -18.01 12.29 -8.18
CA LEU A 18 -16.67 11.96 -7.69
C LEU A 18 -16.15 13.04 -6.74
N LEU A 19 -16.32 14.32 -7.10
CA LEU A 19 -15.88 15.44 -6.26
C LEU A 19 -16.60 15.45 -4.90
N GLU A 20 -17.89 15.13 -4.88
CA GLU A 20 -18.66 14.99 -3.64
C GLU A 20 -18.17 13.84 -2.77
N GLY A 21 -17.89 12.68 -3.38
CA GLY A 21 -17.31 11.53 -2.67
C GLY A 21 -15.95 11.85 -2.05
N LEU A 22 -15.07 12.48 -2.83
CA LEU A 22 -13.74 12.90 -2.36
C LEU A 22 -13.83 13.89 -1.19
N LYS A 23 -14.76 14.86 -1.24
CA LYS A 23 -14.99 15.82 -0.15
C LYS A 23 -15.47 15.12 1.12
N ARG A 24 -16.40 14.17 1.01
CA ARG A 24 -16.90 13.40 2.16
C ARG A 24 -15.80 12.60 2.83
N ASN A 25 -14.95 11.95 2.04
CA ASN A 25 -13.84 11.16 2.56
C ASN A 25 -12.76 12.04 3.19
N ALA A 26 -12.42 13.17 2.56
CA ALA A 26 -11.48 14.14 3.13
C ALA A 26 -11.97 14.66 4.49
N ALA A 27 -13.27 14.97 4.61
CA ALA A 27 -13.87 15.39 5.87
C ALA A 27 -13.83 14.29 6.94
N ARG A 28 -14.14 13.03 6.56
CA ARG A 28 -14.06 11.87 7.47
C ARG A 28 -12.66 11.67 8.05
N GLU A 29 -11.62 12.00 7.29
CA GLU A 29 -10.23 11.86 7.69
C GLU A 29 -9.62 13.13 8.31
N ASN A 30 -10.42 14.20 8.49
CA ASN A 30 -9.96 15.51 8.95
C ASN A 30 -8.80 16.09 8.10
N ARG A 31 -8.86 15.88 6.79
CA ARG A 31 -7.86 16.33 5.82
C ARG A 31 -8.46 17.34 4.84
N SER A 32 -7.63 18.21 4.30
CA SER A 32 -8.05 19.05 3.17
C SER A 32 -8.28 18.18 1.93
N LEU A 33 -9.18 18.63 1.03
CA LEU A 33 -9.45 17.91 -0.21
C LEU A 33 -8.16 17.68 -1.02
N ASN A 34 -7.29 18.69 -1.11
CA ASN A 34 -6.03 18.57 -1.83
C ASN A 34 -5.10 17.53 -1.19
N ASN A 35 -4.98 17.52 0.15
CA ASN A 35 -4.14 16.54 0.83
C ASN A 35 -4.70 15.12 0.68
N TYR A 36 -6.01 14.95 0.79
CA TYR A 36 -6.66 13.67 0.57
C TYR A 36 -6.44 13.15 -0.86
N VAL A 37 -6.66 14.00 -1.86
CA VAL A 37 -6.44 13.65 -3.27
C VAL A 37 -4.97 13.33 -3.54
N GLU A 38 -4.03 14.10 -2.97
CA GLU A 38 -2.59 13.82 -3.07
C GLU A 38 -2.25 12.43 -2.50
N SER A 39 -2.73 12.07 -1.31
CA SER A 39 -2.52 10.74 -0.72
C SER A 39 -3.08 9.62 -1.59
N VAL A 40 -4.32 9.77 -2.09
CA VAL A 40 -4.94 8.77 -2.96
C VAL A 40 -4.15 8.59 -4.27
N LEU A 41 -3.66 9.68 -4.86
CA LEU A 41 -2.84 9.62 -6.06
C LEU A 41 -1.47 9.00 -5.77
N LEU A 42 -0.86 9.30 -4.63
CA LEU A 42 0.38 8.68 -4.20
C LEU A 42 0.22 7.17 -4.04
N ASP A 43 -0.87 6.72 -3.41
CA ASP A 43 -1.21 5.31 -3.23
C ASP A 43 -1.53 4.60 -4.56
N ILE A 44 -1.82 5.32 -5.63
CA ILE A 44 -2.03 4.70 -6.95
C ILE A 44 -0.73 4.69 -7.76
N VAL A 45 0.02 5.79 -7.74
CA VAL A 45 1.22 5.98 -8.57
C VAL A 45 2.43 5.26 -7.98
N TYR A 46 2.55 5.24 -6.66
CA TYR A 46 3.73 4.73 -5.95
C TYR A 46 3.46 3.45 -5.15
N ASN A 47 2.28 2.85 -5.25
CA ASN A 47 1.99 1.53 -4.67
C ASN A 47 2.50 0.41 -5.59
N GLU A 48 3.76 0.53 -6.00
CA GLU A 48 4.50 -0.56 -6.61
C GLU A 48 5.28 -1.26 -5.48
N PRO A 49 5.16 -2.59 -5.33
CA PRO A 49 5.97 -3.31 -4.37
C PRO A 49 7.46 -3.00 -4.60
N ASN A 50 8.19 -2.73 -3.52
CA ASN A 50 9.63 -2.47 -3.64
C ASN A 50 10.36 -3.71 -4.18
N GLU A 51 11.61 -3.56 -4.62
CA GLU A 51 12.39 -4.65 -5.22
C GLU A 51 12.47 -5.91 -4.33
N THR A 52 12.59 -5.74 -3.01
CA THR A 52 12.59 -6.85 -2.06
C THR A 52 11.24 -7.59 -2.06
N THR A 53 10.13 -6.86 -2.06
CA THR A 53 8.79 -7.46 -2.11
C THR A 53 8.52 -8.14 -3.45
N LYS A 54 8.95 -7.54 -4.57
CA LYS A 54 8.86 -8.16 -5.90
C LYS A 54 9.65 -9.46 -5.96
N ALA A 55 10.88 -9.47 -5.46
CA ALA A 55 11.73 -10.65 -5.43
C ALA A 55 11.10 -11.78 -4.59
N ALA A 56 10.55 -11.46 -3.42
CA ALA A 56 9.87 -12.45 -2.58
C ALA A 56 8.62 -13.03 -3.26
N ILE A 57 7.84 -12.20 -3.97
CA ILE A 57 6.68 -12.64 -4.75
C ILE A 57 7.12 -13.55 -5.91
N GLU A 58 8.15 -13.17 -6.65
CA GLU A 58 8.69 -13.98 -7.75
C GLU A 58 9.23 -15.34 -7.24
N GLU A 59 9.95 -15.34 -6.12
CA GLU A 59 10.47 -16.53 -5.48
C GLU A 59 9.33 -17.49 -5.09
N ALA A 60 8.29 -16.97 -4.42
CA ALA A 60 7.10 -17.74 -4.06
C ALA A 60 6.37 -18.30 -5.28
N MET A 61 6.19 -17.50 -6.34
CA MET A 61 5.51 -17.95 -7.58
C MET A 61 6.34 -18.93 -8.41
N SER A 62 7.67 -18.85 -8.36
CA SER A 62 8.55 -19.72 -9.13
C SER A 62 8.46 -21.20 -8.72
N GLY A 63 7.85 -21.50 -7.58
CA GLY A 63 7.76 -22.85 -7.01
C GLY A 63 9.11 -23.46 -6.63
N LYS A 64 10.20 -22.69 -6.74
CA LYS A 64 11.55 -23.11 -6.34
C LYS A 64 11.75 -22.99 -4.84
N ASN A 65 10.86 -22.27 -4.16
CA ASN A 65 10.92 -22.06 -2.74
C ASN A 65 10.50 -23.35 -2.01
N LYS A 66 11.44 -23.96 -1.30
CA LYS A 66 11.23 -25.22 -0.55
C LYS A 66 10.56 -24.96 0.80
N ASN A 67 9.67 -23.97 0.87
CA ASN A 67 9.03 -23.62 2.12
C ASN A 67 8.19 -24.78 2.62
N LYS A 68 8.20 -24.96 3.94
CA LYS A 68 7.39 -25.96 4.62
C LYS A 68 5.93 -25.73 4.28
N VAL A 69 5.26 -26.78 3.81
CA VAL A 69 3.82 -26.74 3.56
C VAL A 69 3.13 -27.18 4.84
N TYR A 70 2.36 -26.28 5.42
CA TYR A 70 1.58 -26.58 6.62
C TYR A 70 0.23 -27.16 6.23
N THR A 71 -0.15 -28.27 6.87
CA THR A 71 -1.48 -28.87 6.74
C THR A 71 -2.40 -28.54 7.90
N ASP A 72 -1.83 -27.97 8.96
CA ASP A 72 -2.52 -27.60 10.20
C ASP A 72 -2.15 -26.17 10.61
N VAL A 73 -3.14 -25.40 11.09
CA VAL A 73 -2.98 -23.98 11.43
C VAL A 73 -2.19 -23.82 12.73
N ASP A 74 -2.37 -24.71 13.70
CA ASP A 74 -1.65 -24.64 14.98
C ASP A 74 -0.16 -24.96 14.76
N GLU A 75 0.16 -25.90 13.87
CA GLU A 75 1.55 -26.14 13.43
C GLU A 75 2.18 -24.89 12.81
N MET A 76 1.47 -24.22 11.90
CA MET A 76 1.95 -22.99 11.25
C MET A 76 2.20 -21.87 12.26
N ILE A 77 1.27 -21.66 13.20
CA ILE A 77 1.39 -20.60 14.20
C ILE A 77 2.55 -20.89 15.16
N ASN A 78 2.72 -22.14 15.59
CA ASN A 78 3.84 -22.52 16.45
C ASN A 78 5.19 -22.32 15.77
N ASP A 79 5.32 -22.59 14.47
CA ASP A 79 6.58 -22.34 13.74
C ASP A 79 6.89 -20.84 13.70
N ILE A 80 5.92 -20.01 13.29
CA ILE A 80 6.09 -18.55 13.17
C ILE A 80 6.47 -17.91 14.52
N LEU A 81 5.89 -18.41 15.62
CA LEU A 81 6.15 -17.87 16.96
C LEU A 81 7.47 -18.35 17.58
N ASN A 82 8.00 -19.49 17.13
CA ASN A 82 9.23 -20.08 17.68
C ASN A 82 10.49 -19.83 16.83
N GLU A 83 10.37 -19.32 15.60
CA GLU A 83 11.52 -18.95 14.73
C GLU A 83 12.36 -17.75 15.25
N GLY A 84 12.09 -17.26 16.46
CA GLY A 84 12.78 -16.14 17.09
C GLY A 84 13.85 -16.50 18.14
N GLU A 85 14.19 -17.77 18.35
CA GLU A 85 15.31 -18.23 19.20
C GLU A 85 16.57 -18.61 18.42
#